data_AF-A0A182HT52-F1
#
_entry.id   AF-A0A182HT52-F1
#
_cell.length_a   1.000
_cell.length_b   1.000
_cell.length_c   1.000
_cell.angle_alpha   90.00
_cell.angle_beta   90.00
_cell.angle_gamma   90.00
#
_symmetry.space_group_name_H-M   'P 1'
#
loop_
_entity.id
_entity.type
_entity.pdbx_description
1 polymer ?
#
loop_
_entity_poly.entity_id
_entity_poly.type
_entity_poly.pdbx_seq_one_letter_code
_entity_poly.pdbx_strand_id
1 'polypeptide(L)'
;MENMRNDLDAPKGAHLMGPHEEGSLNVITLLLTGRATPYLHNGVVYVGDEDHYAVPQFGILSRGAIGLLVWEGENEAMRSASRMPGSRLKTPATPVWVSCCCGHYGVLFNSNRELLRNYHAEKRFELHYYTCAGCYLSMTVDNRGQDEGGGDNGDQDGDRKRDDMVSTPLERLIHTKWMDAKITYHGALPASLNF
;
A
#
# COMPACT_ATOMS: atom_id res chain seq x y z
N MET A 1 32.51 -1.19 5.21
CA MET A 1 31.37 -1.12 6.16
C MET A 1 30.67 0.24 6.13
N GLU A 2 31.36 1.31 5.72
CA GLU A 2 30.84 2.68 5.65
C GLU A 2 29.76 2.88 4.57
N ASN A 3 29.95 2.30 3.37
CA ASN A 3 28.94 2.34 2.29
C ASN A 3 27.62 1.68 2.70
N MET A 4 27.66 0.63 3.53
CA MET A 4 26.48 -0.07 4.01
C MET A 4 25.67 0.76 5.02
N ARG A 5 26.33 1.68 5.75
CA ARG A 5 25.67 2.62 6.66
C ARG A 5 25.02 3.77 5.90
N ASN A 6 25.63 4.21 4.79
CA ASN A 6 25.03 5.20 3.89
C ASN A 6 23.85 4.61 3.08
N ASP A 7 23.85 3.30 2.81
CA ASP A 7 22.70 2.63 2.18
C ASP A 7 21.50 2.47 3.14
N LEU A 8 21.74 2.48 4.46
CA LEU A 8 20.71 2.51 5.50
C LEU A 8 20.39 3.97 5.85
N ASP A 9 19.71 4.67 4.92
CA ASP A 9 19.11 5.99 5.16
C ASP A 9 17.93 5.86 6.13
N ALA A 10 18.21 5.57 7.41
CA ALA A 10 17.16 5.23 8.35
C ALA A 10 17.48 5.65 9.79
N PRO A 11 16.46 6.03 10.60
CA PRO A 11 16.66 6.49 11.96
C PRO A 11 17.20 5.36 12.85
N LYS A 12 17.81 5.72 14.00
CA LYS A 12 18.28 4.74 15.00
C LYS A 12 17.16 3.71 15.29
N GLY A 13 17.42 2.43 15.01
CA GLY A 13 16.45 1.33 15.18
C GLY A 13 15.86 0.78 13.88
N ALA A 14 16.19 1.35 12.72
CA ALA A 14 15.88 0.72 11.45
C ALA A 14 16.89 -0.39 11.14
N HIS A 15 16.37 -1.60 10.93
CA HIS A 15 17.15 -2.78 10.63
C HIS A 15 16.74 -3.32 9.27
N LEU A 16 17.70 -3.90 8.52
CA LEU A 16 17.37 -4.60 7.28
C LEU A 16 16.38 -5.75 7.56
N MET A 17 16.58 -6.46 8.67
CA MET A 17 15.66 -7.47 9.21
C MET A 17 15.27 -7.07 10.64
N GLY A 18 13.97 -6.97 10.91
CA GLY A 18 13.44 -6.82 12.26
C GLY A 18 13.08 -8.19 12.88
N PRO A 19 12.69 -8.22 14.17
CA PRO A 19 12.29 -9.45 14.85
C PRO A 19 10.90 -9.96 14.44
N HIS A 20 10.16 -9.23 13.60
CA HIS A 20 8.82 -9.62 13.16
C HIS A 20 8.88 -10.83 12.23
N GLU A 21 8.11 -11.88 12.56
CA GLU A 21 8.03 -13.13 11.79
C GLU A 21 7.51 -12.93 10.36
N GLU A 22 6.73 -11.87 10.14
CA GLU A 22 6.06 -11.60 8.87
C GLU A 22 6.99 -10.98 7.82
N GLY A 23 8.19 -10.53 8.17
CA GLY A 23 9.21 -10.04 7.24
C GLY A 23 9.37 -8.51 7.21
N SER A 24 10.57 -8.07 6.83
CA SER A 24 10.97 -6.65 6.94
C SER A 24 10.60 -5.85 5.69
N LEU A 25 9.94 -4.71 5.89
CA LEU A 25 9.64 -3.72 4.84
C LEU A 25 10.89 -3.32 4.04
N ASN A 26 12.03 -3.20 4.72
CA ASN A 26 13.30 -2.81 4.10
C ASN A 26 13.82 -3.86 3.11
N VAL A 27 13.52 -5.14 3.32
CA VAL A 27 13.83 -6.19 2.34
C VAL A 27 12.91 -6.06 1.13
N ILE A 28 11.63 -5.79 1.34
CA ILE A 28 10.67 -5.61 0.24
C ILE A 28 11.03 -4.41 -0.61
N THR A 29 11.35 -3.27 -0.01
CA THR A 29 11.78 -2.08 -0.76
C THR A 29 13.10 -2.31 -1.48
N LEU A 30 14.04 -3.06 -0.88
CA LEU A 30 15.28 -3.48 -1.54
C LEU A 30 14.99 -4.33 -2.79
N LEU A 31 14.10 -5.32 -2.70
CA LEU A 31 13.74 -6.18 -3.83
C LEU A 31 13.00 -5.43 -4.94
N LEU A 32 12.12 -4.50 -4.57
CA LEU A 32 11.29 -3.76 -5.54
C LEU A 32 12.04 -2.61 -6.23
N THR A 33 13.00 -2.00 -5.53
CA THR A 33 13.61 -0.72 -5.97
C THR A 33 15.13 -0.71 -6.02
N GLY A 34 15.77 -1.78 -5.52
CA GLY A 34 17.22 -1.84 -5.34
C GLY A 34 17.74 -1.03 -4.16
N ARG A 35 16.86 -0.50 -3.28
CA ARG A 35 17.23 0.28 -2.08
C ARG A 35 16.45 -0.15 -0.86
N ALA A 36 17.14 -0.40 0.24
CA ALA A 36 16.55 -0.76 1.53
C ALA A 36 16.11 0.49 2.29
N THR A 37 14.98 1.09 1.89
CA THR A 37 14.41 2.27 2.54
C THR A 37 13.18 1.92 3.37
N PRO A 38 13.03 2.48 4.59
CA PRO A 38 11.78 2.40 5.35
C PRO A 38 10.73 3.42 4.87
N TYR A 39 11.12 4.32 3.97
CA TYR A 39 10.30 5.45 3.53
C TYR A 39 9.58 5.14 2.22
N LEU A 40 8.25 5.10 2.26
CA LEU A 40 7.42 4.69 1.13
C LEU A 40 6.89 5.88 0.30
N HIS A 41 7.17 7.12 0.73
CA HIS A 41 6.83 8.33 -0.01
C HIS A 41 7.63 8.46 -1.32
N ASN A 42 7.16 9.34 -2.20
CA ASN A 42 7.86 9.61 -3.46
C ASN A 42 9.08 10.52 -3.24
N GLY A 43 10.22 10.13 -3.78
CA GLY A 43 11.41 10.99 -3.87
C GLY A 43 12.08 11.21 -2.53
N VAL A 44 12.74 12.36 -2.38
CA VAL A 44 13.43 12.74 -1.15
C VAL A 44 12.59 13.77 -0.41
N VAL A 45 12.33 13.53 0.86
CA VAL A 45 11.63 14.47 1.76
C VAL A 45 12.64 14.94 2.79
N TYR A 46 12.77 16.26 2.95
CA TYR A 46 13.65 16.84 3.96
C TYR A 46 12.84 17.05 5.24
N VAL A 47 13.26 16.39 6.33
CA VAL A 47 12.58 16.48 7.63
C VAL A 47 13.52 17.17 8.61
N GLY A 48 13.06 18.29 9.16
CA GLY A 48 13.73 19.08 10.20
C GLY A 48 12.70 19.94 10.91
N ASP A 49 13.07 20.47 12.07
CA ASP A 49 12.30 21.47 12.82
C ASP A 49 13.07 22.80 12.82
N GLU A 50 12.56 23.83 13.52
CA GLU A 50 13.24 25.13 13.57
C GLU A 50 14.62 25.07 14.26
N ASP A 51 14.85 24.05 15.09
CA ASP A 51 16.05 23.88 15.91
C ASP A 51 17.10 22.94 15.27
N HIS A 52 16.73 22.16 14.25
CA HIS A 52 17.59 21.15 13.62
C HIS A 52 17.64 21.28 12.09
N TYR A 53 18.84 21.12 11.53
CA TYR A 53 19.01 21.03 10.08
C TYR A 53 18.13 19.94 9.47
N ALA A 54 17.47 20.28 8.37
CA ALA A 54 16.62 19.33 7.65
C ALA A 54 17.46 18.17 7.09
N VAL A 55 17.14 16.95 7.53
CA VAL A 55 17.81 15.73 7.11
C VAL A 55 17.03 15.11 5.94
N PRO A 56 17.70 14.71 4.85
CA PRO A 56 17.02 14.05 3.74
C PRO A 56 16.57 12.63 4.14
N GLN A 57 15.31 12.31 3.87
CA GLN A 57 14.74 10.97 3.90
C GLN A 57 14.53 10.50 2.47
N PHE A 58 15.22 9.42 2.09
CA PHE A 58 15.19 8.90 0.73
C PHE A 58 14.09 7.85 0.59
N GLY A 59 12.97 8.25 0.01
CA GLY A 59 11.88 7.35 -0.34
C GLY A 59 12.08 6.69 -1.70
N ILE A 60 10.98 6.43 -2.38
CA ILE A 60 10.95 5.69 -3.65
C ILE A 60 11.31 6.62 -4.79
N LEU A 61 12.48 6.41 -5.41
CA LEU A 61 13.05 7.36 -6.38
C LEU A 61 12.49 7.24 -7.80
N SER A 62 11.99 6.07 -8.18
CA SER A 62 11.42 5.83 -9.51
C SER A 62 10.26 4.84 -9.45
N ARG A 63 9.46 4.78 -10.52
CA ARG A 63 8.35 3.84 -10.65
C ARG A 63 8.91 2.47 -11.09
N GLY A 64 8.57 1.42 -10.36
CA GLY A 64 8.97 0.05 -10.66
C GLY A 64 7.98 -0.71 -11.54
N ALA A 65 8.36 -1.95 -11.91
CA ALA A 65 7.47 -2.87 -12.62
C ALA A 65 6.37 -3.45 -11.71
N ILE A 66 6.71 -3.70 -10.44
CA ILE A 66 5.84 -4.24 -9.39
C ILE A 66 5.68 -3.16 -8.31
N GLY A 67 4.46 -3.03 -7.79
CA GLY A 67 4.10 -2.05 -6.78
C GLY A 67 4.11 -2.62 -5.36
N LEU A 68 3.75 -1.76 -4.40
CA LEU A 68 3.53 -2.13 -3.01
C LEU A 68 2.28 -1.42 -2.49
N LEU A 69 1.37 -2.18 -1.89
CA LEU A 69 0.26 -1.66 -1.08
C LEU A 69 0.52 -2.05 0.37
N VAL A 70 0.27 -1.13 1.29
CA VAL A 70 0.50 -1.33 2.72
C VAL A 70 -0.68 -0.80 3.51
N TRP A 71 -1.20 -1.63 4.40
CA TRP A 71 -2.14 -1.27 5.44
C TRP A 71 -1.76 -2.04 6.69
N GLU A 72 -1.31 -1.35 7.73
CA GLU A 72 -0.85 -1.98 8.98
C GLU A 72 -1.83 -1.74 10.15
N GLY A 73 -3.06 -1.27 9.86
CA GLY A 73 -4.09 -0.96 10.86
C GLY A 73 -4.19 0.53 11.22
N GLU A 74 -5.03 0.85 12.20
CA GLU A 74 -5.41 2.23 12.54
C GLU A 74 -4.48 2.94 13.53
N ASN A 75 -3.48 2.24 14.06
CA ASN A 75 -2.56 2.81 15.05
C ASN A 75 -1.83 4.04 14.47
N GLU A 76 -2.01 5.21 15.10
CA GLU A 76 -1.41 6.48 14.63
C GLU A 76 0.11 6.40 14.47
N ALA A 77 0.80 5.64 15.34
CA ALA A 77 2.24 5.43 15.24
C ALA A 77 2.64 4.73 13.93
N MET A 78 1.75 3.91 13.38
CA MET A 78 1.91 3.14 12.14
C MET A 78 1.50 3.95 10.90
N ARG A 79 0.64 4.97 11.08
CA ARG A 79 0.17 5.89 10.03
C ARG A 79 1.09 7.07 9.75
N SER A 80 2.35 7.04 10.21
CA SER A 80 3.33 8.07 9.85
C SER A 80 3.33 8.26 8.32
N ALA A 81 3.29 9.52 7.85
CA ALA A 81 3.28 9.85 6.42
C ALA A 81 4.43 9.17 5.66
N SER A 82 5.54 8.92 6.36
CA SER A 82 6.71 8.21 5.84
C SER A 82 6.45 6.74 5.49
N ARG A 83 5.46 6.10 6.13
CA ARG A 83 5.05 4.70 5.91
C ARG A 83 3.86 4.54 4.96
N MET A 84 3.29 5.64 4.45
CA MET A 84 2.24 5.55 3.43
C MET A 84 2.85 5.44 2.02
N PRO A 85 2.51 4.40 1.24
CA PRO A 85 3.01 4.27 -0.12
C PRO A 85 2.62 5.45 -1.01
N GLY A 86 3.61 6.06 -1.64
CA GLY A 86 3.43 7.09 -2.67
C GLY A 86 2.96 6.51 -3.99
N SER A 87 2.62 7.40 -4.93
CA SER A 87 2.12 6.99 -6.26
C SER A 87 3.08 6.11 -7.05
N ARG A 88 4.41 6.21 -6.84
CA ARG A 88 5.40 5.35 -7.51
C ARG A 88 5.26 3.87 -7.15
N LEU A 89 4.76 3.57 -5.95
CA LEU A 89 4.44 2.20 -5.51
C LEU A 89 2.99 1.80 -5.83
N LYS A 90 2.04 2.73 -5.75
CA LYS A 90 0.63 2.45 -6.01
C LYS A 90 0.29 2.33 -7.50
N THR A 91 1.10 2.90 -8.40
CA THR A 91 0.89 2.87 -9.85
C THR A 91 2.09 2.25 -10.60
N PRO A 92 2.42 0.97 -10.34
CA PRO A 92 3.50 0.27 -11.03
C PRO A 92 3.30 0.15 -12.55
N ALA A 93 4.34 -0.25 -13.28
CA ALA A 93 4.25 -0.41 -14.74
C ALA A 93 3.40 -1.62 -15.17
N THR A 94 3.24 -2.61 -14.30
CA THR A 94 2.33 -3.76 -14.46
C THR A 94 1.34 -3.79 -13.29
N PRO A 95 0.10 -4.27 -13.47
CA PRO A 95 -0.90 -4.32 -12.40
C PRO A 95 -0.64 -5.48 -11.42
N VAL A 96 0.54 -5.46 -10.80
CA VAL A 96 1.02 -6.43 -9.82
C VAL A 96 1.55 -5.64 -8.63
N TRP A 97 1.10 -6.00 -7.43
CA TRP A 97 1.51 -5.40 -6.17
C TRP A 97 1.89 -6.49 -5.19
N VAL A 98 3.03 -6.31 -4.52
CA VAL A 98 3.20 -6.92 -3.20
C VAL A 98 2.24 -6.20 -2.25
N SER A 99 1.59 -6.95 -1.37
CA SER A 99 0.76 -6.39 -0.30
C SER A 99 1.42 -6.60 1.05
N CYS A 100 1.23 -5.67 1.98
CA CYS A 100 1.39 -5.87 3.41
C CYS A 100 0.04 -5.52 4.08
N CYS A 101 -0.67 -6.53 4.56
CA CYS A 101 -2.01 -6.41 5.15
C CYS A 101 -1.94 -6.83 6.63
N CYS A 102 -2.01 -5.87 7.55
CA CYS A 102 -1.80 -6.06 8.98
C CYS A 102 -0.51 -6.83 9.28
N GLY A 103 0.59 -6.50 8.56
CA GLY A 103 1.88 -7.18 8.68
C GLY A 103 2.03 -8.41 7.76
N HIS A 104 0.95 -9.04 7.33
CA HIS A 104 1.01 -10.22 6.46
C HIS A 104 1.26 -9.86 4.99
N TYR A 105 2.30 -10.46 4.40
CA TYR A 105 2.58 -10.28 2.98
C TYR A 105 1.77 -11.20 2.07
N GLY A 106 1.53 -10.68 0.86
CA GLY A 106 0.88 -11.40 -0.22
C GLY A 106 1.11 -10.71 -1.56
N VAL A 107 0.36 -11.13 -2.58
CA VAL A 107 0.43 -10.58 -3.93
C VAL A 107 -0.97 -10.30 -4.45
N LEU A 108 -1.22 -9.04 -4.81
CA LEU A 108 -2.40 -8.60 -5.53
C LEU A 108 -2.06 -8.39 -7.01
N PHE A 109 -2.90 -8.86 -7.93
CA PHE A 109 -2.67 -8.64 -9.35
C PHE A 109 -3.94 -8.70 -10.19
N ASN A 110 -3.85 -8.13 -11.41
CA ASN A 110 -4.86 -8.25 -12.45
C ASN A 110 -4.19 -8.70 -13.76
N SER A 111 -4.86 -9.55 -14.54
CA SER A 111 -4.29 -10.11 -15.78
C SER A 111 -4.28 -9.13 -16.96
N ASN A 112 -5.14 -8.12 -16.96
CA ASN A 112 -5.17 -7.04 -17.94
C ASN A 112 -4.06 -6.01 -17.67
N ARG A 113 -2.97 -6.11 -18.43
CA ARG A 113 -1.80 -5.20 -18.32
C ARG A 113 -2.13 -3.72 -18.53
N GLU A 114 -3.24 -3.40 -19.18
CA GLU A 114 -3.68 -2.03 -19.44
C GLU A 114 -4.52 -1.44 -18.29
N LEU A 115 -4.77 -2.19 -17.21
CA LEU A 115 -5.59 -1.73 -16.07
C LEU A 115 -5.21 -0.33 -15.60
N LEU A 116 -3.91 -0.06 -15.41
CA LEU A 116 -3.39 1.22 -14.89
C LEU A 116 -3.12 2.27 -15.99
N ARG A 117 -3.32 1.91 -17.26
CA ARG A 117 -3.06 2.77 -18.42
C ARG A 117 -4.35 3.25 -19.07
N ASN A 118 -5.43 2.51 -18.87
CA ASN A 118 -6.75 2.77 -19.41
C ASN A 118 -7.72 3.04 -18.27
N TYR A 119 -8.13 4.30 -18.10
CA TYR A 119 -9.06 4.70 -17.04
C TYR A 119 -10.39 3.92 -17.10
N HIS A 120 -10.87 3.55 -18.30
CA HIS A 120 -12.07 2.73 -18.45
C HIS A 120 -11.87 1.32 -17.88
N ALA A 121 -10.67 0.75 -18.00
CA ALA A 121 -10.35 -0.55 -17.42
C ALA A 121 -10.29 -0.48 -15.89
N GLU A 122 -9.87 0.66 -15.33
CA GLU A 122 -9.81 0.86 -13.88
C GLU A 122 -11.20 1.13 -13.24
N LYS A 123 -12.25 1.39 -14.03
CA LYS A 123 -13.61 1.60 -13.50
C LYS A 123 -14.20 0.37 -12.83
N ARG A 124 -14.02 -0.81 -13.41
CA ARG A 124 -14.48 -2.09 -12.83
C ARG A 124 -13.64 -3.23 -13.36
N PHE A 125 -13.02 -4.00 -12.46
CA PHE A 125 -12.07 -5.04 -12.85
C PHE A 125 -11.98 -6.15 -11.81
N GLU A 126 -11.50 -7.32 -12.24
CA GLU A 126 -11.18 -8.44 -11.36
C GLU A 126 -9.82 -8.24 -10.70
N LEU A 127 -9.72 -8.50 -9.40
CA LEU A 127 -8.47 -8.46 -8.65
C LEU A 127 -8.26 -9.81 -8.00
N HIS A 128 -7.05 -10.34 -8.19
CA HIS A 128 -6.64 -11.64 -7.67
C HIS A 128 -5.68 -11.42 -6.51
N TYR A 129 -5.80 -12.24 -5.47
CA TYR A 129 -4.99 -12.17 -4.27
C TYR A 129 -4.43 -13.56 -3.91
N TYR A 130 -3.13 -13.64 -3.69
CA TYR A 130 -2.45 -14.80 -3.10
C TYR A 130 -1.79 -14.43 -1.77
N THR A 131 -1.96 -15.26 -0.75
CA THR A 131 -1.22 -15.15 0.51
C THR A 131 0.03 -16.03 0.49
N CYS A 132 1.01 -15.72 1.34
CA CYS A 132 2.16 -16.60 1.56
C CYS A 132 1.77 -17.98 2.13
N ALA A 133 0.59 -18.11 2.76
CA ALA A 133 0.05 -19.39 3.24
C ALA A 133 -0.56 -20.26 2.12
N GLY A 134 -0.52 -19.81 0.87
CA GLY A 134 -1.04 -20.56 -0.29
C GLY A 134 -2.54 -20.40 -0.52
N CYS A 135 -3.20 -19.42 0.13
CA CYS A 135 -4.60 -19.13 -0.12
C CYS A 135 -4.75 -18.24 -1.36
N TYR A 136 -5.83 -18.47 -2.11
CA TYR A 136 -6.20 -17.68 -3.28
C TYR A 136 -7.60 -17.10 -3.11
N LEU A 137 -7.77 -15.85 -3.54
CA LEU A 137 -9.05 -15.15 -3.56
C LEU A 137 -9.15 -14.30 -4.83
N SER A 138 -10.33 -14.25 -5.43
CA SER A 138 -10.66 -13.30 -6.50
C SER A 138 -11.81 -12.41 -6.06
N MET A 139 -11.81 -11.17 -6.52
CA MET A 139 -12.85 -10.19 -6.22
C MET A 139 -13.04 -9.22 -7.38
N THR A 140 -14.26 -8.73 -7.58
CA THR A 140 -14.48 -7.56 -8.42
C THR A 140 -14.30 -6.29 -7.61
N VAL A 141 -13.50 -5.36 -8.13
CA VAL A 141 -13.40 -3.99 -7.63
C VAL A 141 -14.17 -3.07 -8.57
N ASP A 142 -15.12 -2.30 -8.05
CA ASP A 142 -15.89 -1.29 -8.78
C ASP A 142 -15.52 0.11 -8.28
N ASN A 143 -14.70 0.81 -9.05
CA ASN A 143 -14.13 2.13 -8.73
C ASN A 143 -14.92 3.29 -9.37
N ARG A 144 -16.16 3.06 -9.83
CA ARG A 144 -16.95 4.10 -10.52
C ARG A 144 -17.39 5.25 -9.61
N GLY A 145 -17.52 5.00 -8.30
CA GLY A 145 -17.93 6.03 -7.34
C GLY A 145 -16.99 7.24 -7.27
N GLN A 146 -15.74 7.09 -7.73
CA GLN A 146 -14.77 8.17 -7.76
C GLN A 146 -15.15 9.33 -8.72
N ASP A 147 -15.92 9.05 -9.78
CA ASP A 147 -16.31 10.05 -10.78
C ASP A 147 -17.48 10.94 -10.30
N GLU A 148 -18.25 10.51 -9.29
CA GLU A 148 -19.44 11.23 -8.82
C GLU A 148 -19.13 12.26 -7.69
N GLY A 149 -17.91 12.27 -7.16
CA GLY A 149 -17.47 13.16 -6.07
C GLY A 149 -17.08 14.58 -6.46
N GLY A 150 -17.29 14.99 -7.72
CA GLY A 150 -16.98 16.34 -8.20
C GLY A 150 -18.06 17.40 -7.92
N GLY A 151 -19.16 17.03 -7.26
CA GLY A 151 -20.30 17.91 -7.01
C GLY A 151 -20.67 18.00 -5.53
N ASP A 152 -20.33 19.12 -4.93
CA ASP A 152 -20.96 19.76 -3.77
C ASP A 152 -20.89 19.06 -2.38
N ASN A 153 -20.45 19.85 -1.40
CA ASN A 153 -20.36 19.48 0.01
C ASN A 153 -21.74 19.54 0.67
N GLY A 154 -22.25 18.41 1.13
CA GLY A 154 -23.38 18.39 2.06
C GLY A 154 -23.67 16.99 2.62
N ASP A 155 -23.43 16.80 3.92
CA ASP A 155 -24.09 15.78 4.76
C ASP A 155 -23.82 14.27 4.57
N GLN A 156 -22.64 13.85 4.11
CA GLN A 156 -22.25 12.42 4.08
C GLN A 156 -21.36 11.95 5.26
N ASP A 157 -21.22 12.73 6.33
CA ASP A 157 -20.33 12.38 7.46
C ASP A 157 -20.90 11.25 8.37
N GLY A 158 -22.21 11.01 8.30
CA GLY A 158 -22.91 10.00 9.11
C GLY A 158 -22.90 8.57 8.54
N ASP A 159 -22.68 8.42 7.23
CA ASP A 159 -22.68 7.11 6.54
C ASP A 159 -21.24 6.56 6.39
N ARG A 160 -20.26 7.45 6.20
CA ARG A 160 -18.81 7.12 6.18
C ARG A 160 -18.35 6.44 7.47
N LYS A 161 -18.84 6.90 8.63
CA LYS A 161 -18.52 6.28 9.94
C LYS A 161 -19.15 4.90 10.15
N ARG A 162 -20.19 4.55 9.41
CA ARG A 162 -20.94 3.30 9.61
C ARG A 162 -20.36 2.16 8.76
N ASP A 163 -19.92 2.48 7.54
CA ASP A 163 -19.22 1.52 6.65
C ASP A 163 -17.78 1.24 7.12
N ASP A 164 -17.12 2.23 7.74
CA ASP A 164 -15.81 2.06 8.37
C ASP A 164 -15.80 0.96 9.46
N MET A 165 -16.95 0.70 10.10
CA MET A 165 -17.06 -0.24 11.22
C MET A 165 -17.09 -1.72 10.78
N VAL A 166 -17.24 -2.02 9.47
CA VAL A 166 -17.42 -3.39 8.94
C VAL A 166 -16.47 -3.70 7.77
N SER A 167 -15.43 -2.90 7.53
CA SER A 167 -14.46 -3.18 6.47
C SER A 167 -13.37 -4.14 6.92
N THR A 168 -13.15 -5.21 6.16
CA THR A 168 -12.06 -6.18 6.38
C THR A 168 -10.68 -5.52 6.17
N PRO A 169 -9.60 -6.02 6.81
CA PRO A 169 -8.25 -5.50 6.58
C PRO A 169 -7.83 -5.48 5.09
N LEU A 170 -8.29 -6.48 4.32
CA LEU A 170 -8.03 -6.57 2.89
C LEU A 170 -8.77 -5.48 2.10
N GLU A 171 -10.03 -5.17 2.44
CA GLU A 171 -10.75 -4.04 1.86
C GLU A 171 -10.03 -2.73 2.18
N ARG A 172 -9.65 -2.52 3.45
CA ARG A 172 -8.85 -1.35 3.87
C ARG A 172 -7.57 -1.21 3.06
N LEU A 173 -6.85 -2.30 2.84
CA LEU A 173 -5.66 -2.33 1.98
C LEU A 173 -5.98 -1.91 0.55
N ILE A 174 -7.03 -2.46 -0.07
CA ILE A 174 -7.43 -2.14 -1.45
C ILE A 174 -7.84 -0.66 -1.56
N HIS A 175 -8.53 -0.14 -0.54
CA HIS A 175 -8.91 1.27 -0.44
C HIS A 175 -7.72 2.23 -0.32
N THR A 176 -6.54 1.76 0.09
CA THR A 176 -5.33 2.60 0.02
C THR A 176 -4.99 3.00 -1.42
N LYS A 177 -5.47 2.26 -2.43
CA LYS A 177 -5.29 2.56 -3.85
C LYS A 177 -6.57 3.01 -4.53
N TRP A 178 -7.66 2.26 -4.36
CA TRP A 178 -8.97 2.55 -4.95
C TRP A 178 -9.93 2.98 -3.86
N MET A 179 -9.82 4.26 -3.51
CA MET A 179 -10.60 4.86 -2.43
C MET A 179 -12.10 4.70 -2.74
N ASP A 180 -12.86 4.25 -1.75
CA ASP A 180 -14.32 4.06 -1.81
C ASP A 180 -14.82 3.06 -2.87
N ALA A 181 -13.91 2.26 -3.46
CA ALA A 181 -14.30 1.26 -4.45
C ALA A 181 -15.13 0.13 -3.82
N LYS A 182 -16.25 -0.23 -4.44
CA LYS A 182 -17.05 -1.36 -3.96
C LYS A 182 -16.37 -2.68 -4.29
N ILE A 183 -16.15 -3.51 -3.27
CA ILE A 183 -15.48 -4.81 -3.41
C ILE A 183 -16.52 -5.94 -3.33
N THR A 184 -16.41 -6.92 -4.21
CA THR A 184 -17.28 -8.11 -4.23
C THR A 184 -16.44 -9.35 -4.36
N TYR A 185 -16.40 -10.18 -3.31
CA TYR A 185 -15.63 -11.41 -3.30
C TYR A 185 -16.30 -12.53 -4.08
N HIS A 186 -15.50 -13.27 -4.85
CA HIS A 186 -15.95 -14.46 -5.57
C HIS A 186 -15.50 -15.70 -4.81
N GLY A 187 -16.37 -16.17 -3.91
CA GLY A 187 -16.13 -17.35 -3.07
C GLY A 187 -16.18 -17.03 -1.58
N ALA A 188 -16.06 -18.07 -0.76
CA ALA A 188 -15.99 -17.90 0.69
C ALA A 188 -14.63 -17.30 1.07
N LEU A 189 -14.64 -16.28 1.93
CA LEU A 189 -13.42 -15.73 2.52
C LEU A 189 -12.73 -16.81 3.37
N PRO A 190 -11.47 -17.18 3.06
CA PRO A 190 -10.71 -18.08 3.91
C PRO A 190 -10.60 -17.50 5.33
N ALA A 191 -10.77 -18.36 6.35
CA ALA A 191 -10.61 -17.93 7.75
C ALA A 191 -9.23 -17.31 8.03
N SER A 192 -8.21 -17.72 7.28
CA SER A 192 -6.85 -17.17 7.32
C SER A 192 -6.72 -15.74 6.78
N LEU A 193 -7.82 -15.12 6.33
CA LEU A 193 -7.87 -13.70 5.93
C LEU A 193 -8.64 -12.83 6.94
N ASN A 194 -9.19 -13.44 7.99
CA ASN A 194 -9.75 -12.74 9.13
C ASN A 194 -8.63 -12.56 10.16
N PHE A 195 -7.83 -11.52 9.98
CA PHE A 195 -6.79 -11.10 10.93
C PHE A 195 -7.38 -10.17 11.98
#